data_AF-A0A970MDZ1-F1
#
_entry.id   AF-A0A970MDZ1-F1
#
_cell.length_a   1.000
_cell.length_b   1.000
_cell.length_c   1.000
_cell.angle_alpha   90.00
_cell.angle_beta   90.00
_cell.angle_gamma   90.00
#
_symmetry.space_group_name_H-M   'P 1'
#
loop_
_entity.id
_entity.type
_entity.pdbx_description
1 polymer ?
#
loop_
_entity_poly.entity_id
_entity_poly.type
_entity_poly.pdbx_seq_one_letter_code
_entity_poly.pdbx_strand_id
1 'polypeptide(L)'
;MPKKKIIKIFGVIVIAGLIVQSAIYAFAGIFGGQEDGGINVNAVQLSPEIENKIREQEPGEYNKNLTNYKRMLIVLDVQDTYKARMEELIVLGKRLPDILIGYQFLNENYGQIEELDDLLNQKESGKSWLEIFNTYRQQNPVFVPRSFDFDYLDELMQSEGINEDDIMIADRVSQKTGLPFENVIAGRASGKQWKDINEGFGIMNAQKKLPRVPVTQEQLKKYTTGSTLSEEKVVETLVIAHKLELDEQEAINKAKEGYSQEKFFAEALEARYE
;
A
#
# COMPACT_ATOMS: atom_id res chain seq x y z
N MET A 1 -11.30 -36.91 -23.70
CA MET A 1 -11.58 -35.73 -22.85
C MET A 1 -11.52 -36.20 -21.40
N PRO A 2 -10.63 -35.70 -20.52
CA PRO A 2 -10.52 -34.28 -20.14
C PRO A 2 -9.05 -33.78 -19.97
N LYS A 3 -8.66 -32.70 -20.66
CA LYS A 3 -7.35 -32.02 -20.48
C LYS A 3 -7.49 -30.51 -20.21
N LYS A 4 -8.65 -30.06 -19.69
CA LYS A 4 -8.96 -28.62 -19.52
C LYS A 4 -8.99 -28.08 -18.09
N LYS A 5 -8.53 -28.84 -17.08
CA LYS A 5 -8.54 -28.39 -15.67
C LYS A 5 -7.18 -28.05 -15.06
N ILE A 6 -6.06 -28.30 -15.76
CA ILE A 6 -4.71 -28.12 -15.17
C ILE A 6 -4.11 -26.73 -15.44
N ILE A 7 -4.63 -25.97 -16.41
CA ILE A 7 -4.02 -24.68 -16.81
C ILE A 7 -4.40 -23.52 -15.87
N LYS A 8 -5.46 -23.63 -15.04
CA LYS A 8 -5.82 -22.56 -14.09
C LYS A 8 -5.01 -22.54 -12.79
N ILE A 9 -4.21 -23.57 -12.51
CA ILE A 9 -3.48 -23.67 -11.23
C ILE A 9 -2.10 -22.99 -11.31
N PHE A 10 -1.52 -22.83 -12.50
CA PHE A 10 -0.21 -22.16 -12.64
C PHE A 10 -0.25 -20.65 -12.35
N GLY A 11 -1.40 -19.98 -12.52
CA GLY A 11 -1.57 -18.58 -12.13
C GLY A 11 -1.59 -18.33 -10.61
N VAL A 12 -1.87 -19.36 -9.81
CA VAL A 12 -1.88 -19.28 -8.34
C VAL A 12 -0.51 -19.64 -7.75
N ILE A 13 0.28 -20.47 -8.44
CA ILE A 13 1.60 -20.90 -7.95
C ILE A 13 2.67 -19.81 -8.11
N VAL A 14 2.54 -18.88 -9.07
CA VAL A 14 3.42 -17.69 -9.12
C VAL A 14 3.15 -16.75 -7.94
N ILE A 15 1.97 -16.82 -7.32
CA ILE A 15 1.65 -16.10 -6.07
C ILE A 15 2.16 -16.86 -4.82
N ALA A 16 2.51 -18.15 -4.94
CA ALA A 16 2.80 -19.03 -3.80
C ALA A 16 4.19 -19.71 -3.79
N GLY A 17 5.11 -19.34 -4.68
CA GLY A 17 6.24 -20.24 -4.99
C GLY A 17 7.61 -19.60 -5.26
N LEU A 18 8.09 -18.70 -4.40
CA LEU A 18 9.54 -18.48 -4.23
C LEU A 18 9.87 -18.52 -2.74
N ILE A 19 10.09 -19.75 -2.23
CA ILE A 19 10.69 -19.99 -0.92
C ILE A 19 12.18 -19.67 -1.05
N VAL A 20 12.57 -18.50 -0.56
CA VAL A 20 13.96 -18.21 -0.20
C VAL A 20 14.00 -18.06 1.32
N GLN A 21 14.62 -19.04 1.99
CA GLN A 21 15.07 -18.89 3.37
C GLN A 21 16.22 -17.89 3.41
N SER A 22 15.92 -16.62 3.67
CA SER A 22 16.89 -15.69 4.26
C SER A 22 16.22 -14.41 4.74
N ALA A 23 16.54 -14.05 5.99
CA ALA A 23 16.35 -12.78 6.68
C ALA A 23 14.92 -12.42 7.14
N ILE A 24 14.73 -12.70 8.43
CA ILE A 24 13.74 -12.12 9.33
C ILE A 24 14.05 -10.61 9.52
N TYR A 25 12.99 -9.83 9.74
CA TYR A 25 12.93 -8.44 10.22
C TYR A 25 13.15 -7.32 9.18
N ALA A 26 12.02 -6.82 8.66
CA ALA A 26 11.71 -5.39 8.57
C ALA A 26 10.29 -5.29 8.03
N PHE A 27 9.28 -5.10 8.88
CA PHE A 27 8.01 -4.41 8.58
C PHE A 27 7.02 -4.55 9.74
N ALA A 28 7.08 -5.65 10.52
CA ALA A 28 6.23 -5.86 11.71
C ALA A 28 6.55 -4.93 12.92
N GLY A 29 7.46 -3.96 12.78
CA GLY A 29 7.86 -3.03 13.83
C GLY A 29 7.70 -1.56 13.45
N ILE A 30 6.93 -1.25 12.41
CA ILE A 30 6.81 0.13 11.91
C ILE A 30 5.69 0.90 12.62
N PHE A 31 4.60 0.27 13.05
CA PHE A 31 3.52 0.96 13.76
C PHE A 31 2.97 0.27 15.04
N GLY A 32 3.46 -0.92 15.42
CA GLY A 32 3.03 -1.65 16.62
C GLY A 32 4.10 -1.66 17.72
N GLY A 33 3.71 -1.27 18.95
CA GLY A 33 4.59 -1.05 20.11
C GLY A 33 5.34 -2.28 20.65
N GLN A 34 6.32 -2.78 19.90
CA GLN A 34 7.39 -3.64 20.39
C GLN A 34 8.75 -3.07 19.94
N GLU A 35 9.58 -2.75 20.93
CA GLU A 35 10.92 -2.13 20.90
C GLU A 35 11.55 -1.91 19.52
N ASP A 36 11.37 -0.66 19.09
CA ASP A 36 11.90 0.05 17.96
C ASP A 36 13.35 -0.31 17.58
N GLY A 37 13.52 -0.76 16.34
CA GLY A 37 14.69 -0.42 15.52
C GLY A 37 14.72 1.06 15.10
N GLY A 38 14.00 1.93 15.82
CA GLY A 38 14.18 3.37 15.93
C GLY A 38 13.86 4.17 14.67
N ILE A 39 12.58 4.25 14.28
CA ILE A 39 12.18 5.29 13.30
C ILE A 39 12.38 6.66 13.95
N ASN A 40 13.49 7.32 13.61
CA ASN A 40 13.82 8.62 14.16
C ASN A 40 13.00 9.73 13.46
N VAL A 41 11.76 9.93 13.91
CA VAL A 41 10.87 11.00 13.40
C VAL A 41 11.46 12.41 13.58
N ASN A 42 12.40 12.60 14.51
CA ASN A 42 13.05 13.90 14.73
C ASN A 42 14.02 14.30 13.60
N ALA A 43 14.40 13.35 12.73
CA ALA A 43 15.18 13.66 11.53
C ALA A 43 14.36 14.44 10.49
N VAL A 44 13.02 14.37 10.55
CA VAL A 44 12.13 15.13 9.68
C VAL A 44 11.91 16.52 10.25
N GLN A 45 12.46 17.51 9.57
CA GLN A 45 12.24 18.92 9.87
C GLN A 45 11.04 19.43 9.07
N LEU A 46 10.08 20.03 9.77
CA LEU A 46 8.98 20.76 9.16
C LEU A 46 9.20 22.25 9.36
N SER A 47 8.64 23.08 8.48
CA SER A 47 8.70 24.51 8.69
C SER A 47 7.87 24.92 9.91
N PRO A 48 8.25 26.00 10.63
CA PRO A 48 7.46 26.51 11.74
C PRO A 48 6.01 26.85 11.35
N GLU A 49 5.80 27.24 10.09
CA GLU A 49 4.46 27.51 9.55
C GLU A 49 3.58 26.26 9.58
N ILE A 50 4.08 25.12 9.08
CA ILE A 50 3.34 23.86 9.07
C ILE A 50 3.10 23.36 10.49
N GLU A 51 4.09 23.42 11.37
CA GLU A 51 3.91 23.06 12.77
C GLU A 51 2.84 23.92 13.46
N ASN A 52 2.84 25.23 13.21
CA ASN A 52 1.82 26.12 13.76
C ASN A 52 0.44 25.81 13.17
N LYS A 53 0.32 25.54 11.87
CA LYS A 53 -0.96 25.18 11.24
C LYS A 53 -1.55 23.89 11.83
N ILE A 54 -0.73 22.87 12.03
CA ILE A 54 -1.17 21.62 12.67
C ILE A 54 -1.63 21.91 14.11
N ARG A 55 -0.90 22.74 14.86
CA ARG A 55 -1.27 23.13 16.23
C ARG A 55 -2.56 23.93 16.31
N GLU A 56 -2.78 24.83 15.36
CA GLU A 56 -4.00 25.64 15.26
C GLU A 56 -5.23 24.79 14.96
N GLN A 57 -5.11 23.82 14.07
CA GLN A 57 -6.21 22.94 13.68
C GLN A 57 -6.61 21.98 14.81
N GLU A 58 -5.64 21.37 15.50
CA GLU A 58 -5.88 20.29 16.45
C GLU A 58 -5.00 20.42 17.71
N PRO A 59 -5.22 21.44 18.57
CA PRO A 59 -4.33 21.73 19.70
C PRO A 59 -4.26 20.61 20.74
N GLY A 60 -5.31 19.80 20.90
CA GLY A 60 -5.34 18.65 21.81
C GLY A 60 -4.55 17.44 21.32
N GLU A 61 -4.45 17.25 19.99
CA GLU A 61 -3.84 16.09 19.35
C GLU A 61 -2.53 16.45 18.61
N TYR A 62 -2.05 17.68 18.75
CA TYR A 62 -0.90 18.24 18.00
C TYR A 62 0.30 17.29 17.97
N ASN A 63 0.76 16.79 19.13
CA ASN A 63 1.94 15.93 19.20
C ASN A 63 1.72 14.57 18.53
N LYS A 64 0.52 13.98 18.68
CA LYS A 64 0.12 12.72 18.03
C LYS A 64 0.16 12.92 16.52
N ASN A 65 -0.52 13.95 16.01
CA ASN A 65 -0.69 14.17 14.58
C ASN A 65 0.62 14.61 13.90
N LEU A 66 1.43 15.44 14.57
CA LEU A 66 2.77 15.77 14.11
C LEU A 66 3.67 14.53 14.00
N THR A 67 3.63 13.65 15.01
CA THR A 67 4.41 12.40 15.02
C THR A 67 3.95 11.47 13.90
N ASN A 68 2.63 11.30 13.74
CA ASN A 68 2.04 10.50 12.68
C ASN A 68 2.44 11.00 11.29
N TYR A 69 2.40 12.31 11.07
CA TYR A 69 2.80 12.90 9.79
C TYR A 69 4.29 12.66 9.50
N LYS A 70 5.18 12.97 10.44
CA LYS A 70 6.63 12.72 10.29
C LYS A 70 6.94 11.24 10.06
N ARG A 71 6.25 10.35 10.78
CA ARG A 71 6.41 8.91 10.59
C ARG A 71 5.96 8.47 9.20
N MET A 72 4.80 8.93 8.72
CA MET A 72 4.31 8.58 7.38
C MET A 72 5.29 9.02 6.29
N LEU A 73 5.85 10.23 6.41
CA LEU A 73 6.86 10.74 5.46
C LEU A 73 8.08 9.80 5.35
N ILE A 74 8.56 9.28 6.48
CA ILE A 74 9.70 8.34 6.50
C ILE A 74 9.29 6.97 5.97
N VAL A 75 8.22 6.39 6.48
CA VAL A 75 7.85 5.00 6.21
C VAL A 75 7.44 4.80 4.77
N LEU A 76 6.68 5.74 4.21
CA LEU A 76 6.24 5.66 2.82
C LEU A 76 7.27 6.24 1.85
N ASP A 77 8.44 6.68 2.34
CA ASP A 77 9.48 7.36 1.56
C ASP A 77 8.91 8.45 0.65
N VAL A 78 8.06 9.32 1.23
CA VAL A 78 7.26 10.29 0.48
C VAL A 78 8.16 11.22 -0.36
N GLN A 79 7.77 11.46 -1.61
CA GLN A 79 8.41 12.41 -2.52
C GLN A 79 8.36 13.84 -1.97
N ASP A 80 9.40 14.63 -2.20
CA ASP A 80 9.44 16.02 -1.74
C ASP A 80 8.32 16.86 -2.36
N THR A 81 7.98 16.61 -3.63
CA THR A 81 6.85 17.26 -4.31
C THR A 81 5.50 16.90 -3.68
N TYR A 82 5.30 15.65 -3.29
CA TYR A 82 4.06 15.22 -2.63
C TYR A 82 4.00 15.65 -1.17
N LYS A 83 5.14 15.70 -0.48
CA LYS A 83 5.26 16.35 0.84
C LYS A 83 4.81 17.81 0.72
N ALA A 84 5.34 18.56 -0.24
CA ALA A 84 4.96 19.95 -0.47
C ALA A 84 3.45 20.09 -0.77
N ARG A 85 2.88 19.17 -1.58
CA ARG A 85 1.43 19.16 -1.83
C ARG A 85 0.61 18.93 -0.57
N MET A 86 1.01 17.98 0.29
CA MET A 86 0.34 17.77 1.59
C MET A 86 0.47 19.01 2.49
N GLU A 87 1.64 19.64 2.53
CA GLU A 87 1.86 20.87 3.30
C GLU A 87 0.99 22.03 2.81
N GLU A 88 0.80 22.16 1.49
CA GLU A 88 -0.15 23.11 0.89
C GLU A 88 -1.59 22.83 1.34
N LEU A 89 -2.02 21.55 1.34
CA LEU A 89 -3.35 21.17 1.81
C LEU A 89 -3.57 21.51 3.29
N ILE A 90 -2.55 21.32 4.14
CA ILE A 90 -2.57 21.75 5.54
C ILE A 90 -2.77 23.26 5.64
N VAL A 91 -2.02 24.04 4.85
CA VAL A 91 -2.14 25.52 4.83
C VAL A 91 -3.52 25.96 4.35
N LEU A 92 -4.13 25.25 3.39
CA LEU A 92 -5.49 25.48 2.90
C LEU A 92 -6.58 25.10 3.91
N GLY A 93 -6.21 24.57 5.08
CA GLY A 93 -7.15 24.24 6.15
C GLY A 93 -7.71 22.83 6.09
N LYS A 94 -7.21 21.97 5.20
CA LYS A 94 -7.57 20.55 5.19
C LYS A 94 -7.03 19.91 6.48
N ARG A 95 -7.85 19.06 7.12
CA ARG A 95 -7.47 18.38 8.37
C ARG A 95 -6.34 17.41 8.12
N LEU A 96 -5.31 17.45 8.96
CA LEU A 96 -4.16 16.56 8.82
C LEU A 96 -4.55 15.06 8.87
N PRO A 97 -5.38 14.56 9.80
CA PRO A 97 -5.82 13.16 9.79
C PRO A 97 -6.43 12.73 8.45
N ASP A 98 -7.24 13.59 7.85
CA ASP A 98 -7.90 13.28 6.58
C ASP A 98 -6.89 13.20 5.42
N ILE A 99 -5.87 14.08 5.41
CA ILE A 99 -4.74 14.00 4.46
C ILE A 99 -3.98 12.69 4.64
N LEU A 100 -3.66 12.30 5.88
CA LEU A 100 -2.90 11.06 6.16
C LEU A 100 -3.67 9.81 5.72
N ILE A 101 -4.97 9.75 6.02
CA ILE A 101 -5.84 8.64 5.63
C ILE A 101 -5.91 8.52 4.10
N GLY A 102 -6.21 9.63 3.41
CA GLY A 102 -6.31 9.66 1.95
C GLY A 102 -4.98 9.30 1.28
N TYR A 103 -3.86 9.88 1.74
CA TYR A 103 -2.54 9.61 1.20
C TYR A 103 -2.15 8.14 1.37
N GLN A 104 -2.29 7.59 2.58
CA GLN A 104 -1.92 6.20 2.83
C GLN A 104 -2.76 5.23 2.01
N PHE A 105 -4.07 5.48 1.89
CA PHE A 105 -4.95 4.65 1.06
C PHE A 105 -4.54 4.68 -0.42
N LEU A 106 -4.26 5.87 -0.98
CA LEU A 106 -3.83 5.99 -2.37
C LEU A 106 -2.44 5.38 -2.59
N ASN A 107 -1.49 5.57 -1.68
CA ASN A 107 -0.16 4.97 -1.76
C ASN A 107 -0.22 3.44 -1.85
N GLU A 108 -1.08 2.79 -1.07
CA GLU A 108 -1.30 1.33 -1.09
C GLU A 108 -1.98 0.84 -2.39
N ASN A 109 -2.76 1.70 -3.03
CA ASN A 109 -3.52 1.40 -4.24
C ASN A 109 -2.86 1.95 -5.52
N TYR A 110 -1.62 2.43 -5.44
CA TYR A 110 -0.92 3.07 -6.57
C TYR A 110 -1.74 4.22 -7.19
N GLY A 111 -2.49 4.93 -6.32
CA GLY A 111 -3.24 6.11 -6.68
C GLY A 111 -2.33 7.27 -7.08
N GLN A 112 -2.91 8.21 -7.81
CA GLN A 112 -2.27 9.43 -8.25
C GLN A 112 -2.44 10.55 -7.23
N ILE A 113 -1.49 11.49 -7.18
CA ILE A 113 -1.52 12.62 -6.25
C ILE A 113 -2.74 13.52 -6.45
N GLU A 114 -3.21 13.66 -7.68
CA GLU A 114 -4.39 14.45 -8.03
C GLU A 114 -5.68 13.84 -7.46
N GLU A 115 -5.71 12.52 -7.25
CA GLU A 115 -6.86 11.83 -6.66
C GLU A 115 -7.02 12.16 -5.16
N LEU A 116 -5.96 12.64 -4.48
CA LEU A 116 -6.01 12.99 -3.06
C LEU A 116 -7.02 14.13 -2.79
N ASP A 117 -7.01 15.16 -3.64
CA ASP A 117 -7.93 16.28 -3.53
C ASP A 117 -9.40 15.82 -3.63
N ASP A 118 -9.68 14.90 -4.54
CA ASP A 118 -11.01 14.34 -4.74
C ASP A 118 -11.48 13.52 -3.53
N LEU A 119 -10.59 12.77 -2.88
CA LEU A 119 -10.93 12.06 -1.64
C LEU A 119 -11.23 13.06 -0.50
N LEU A 120 -10.40 14.09 -0.35
CA LEU A 120 -10.56 15.10 0.71
C LEU A 120 -11.83 15.93 0.52
N ASN A 121 -12.15 16.34 -0.71
CA ASN A 121 -13.38 17.08 -1.01
C ASN A 121 -14.62 16.23 -0.73
N GLN A 122 -14.56 14.92 -0.97
CA GLN A 122 -15.65 14.02 -0.60
C GLN A 122 -15.79 13.89 0.92
N LYS A 123 -14.69 13.80 1.67
CA LYS A 123 -14.71 13.77 3.14
C LYS A 123 -15.31 15.04 3.72
N GLU A 124 -14.92 16.22 3.20
CA GLU A 124 -15.51 17.50 3.61
C GLU A 124 -16.98 17.63 3.27
N SER A 125 -17.44 16.99 2.19
CA SER A 125 -18.87 16.92 1.86
C SER A 125 -19.69 16.02 2.80
N GLY A 126 -19.05 15.40 3.79
CA GLY A 126 -19.68 14.61 4.85
C GLY A 126 -19.72 13.10 4.59
N LYS A 127 -19.05 12.59 3.54
CA LYS A 127 -18.96 11.15 3.30
C LYS A 127 -18.01 10.48 4.31
N SER A 128 -18.33 9.25 4.69
CA SER A 128 -17.42 8.41 5.47
C SER A 128 -16.25 7.89 4.60
N TRP A 129 -15.13 7.54 5.23
CA TRP A 129 -13.99 6.95 4.52
C TRP A 129 -14.35 5.64 3.82
N LEU A 130 -15.23 4.83 4.41
CA LEU A 130 -15.75 3.62 3.78
C LEU A 130 -16.50 3.92 2.46
N GLU A 131 -17.37 4.93 2.43
CA GLU A 131 -18.09 5.31 1.22
C GLU A 131 -17.14 5.84 0.14
N ILE A 132 -16.14 6.64 0.55
CA ILE A 132 -15.12 7.19 -0.33
C ILE A 132 -14.27 6.07 -0.95
N PHE A 133 -13.77 5.14 -0.15
CA PHE A 133 -12.93 4.03 -0.62
C PHE A 133 -13.72 3.06 -1.52
N ASN A 134 -14.99 2.78 -1.19
CA ASN A 134 -15.85 1.99 -2.07
C ASN A 134 -16.07 2.68 -3.42
N THR A 135 -16.26 4.01 -3.43
CA THR A 135 -16.39 4.79 -4.67
C THR A 135 -15.11 4.74 -5.49
N TYR A 136 -13.96 4.97 -4.85
CA TYR A 136 -12.65 4.86 -5.48
C TYR A 136 -12.46 3.47 -6.11
N ARG A 137 -12.83 2.40 -5.39
CA ARG A 137 -12.72 1.03 -5.87
C ARG A 137 -13.58 0.73 -7.10
N GLN A 138 -14.76 1.30 -7.18
CA GLN A 138 -15.63 1.13 -8.36
C GLN A 138 -15.05 1.80 -9.61
N GLN A 139 -14.30 2.89 -9.42
CA GLN A 139 -13.68 3.66 -10.50
C GLN A 139 -12.28 3.15 -10.87
N ASN A 140 -11.61 2.48 -9.93
CA ASN A 140 -10.25 1.98 -10.10
C ASN A 140 -10.21 0.45 -10.02
N PRO A 141 -10.06 -0.25 -11.16
CA PRO A 141 -10.08 -1.71 -11.20
C PRO A 141 -8.95 -2.32 -10.37
N VAL A 142 -9.19 -3.54 -9.89
CA VAL A 142 -8.18 -4.32 -9.18
C VAL A 142 -6.97 -4.55 -10.08
N PHE A 143 -5.77 -4.45 -9.50
CA PHE A 143 -4.57 -4.90 -10.18
C PHE A 143 -4.69 -6.40 -10.49
N VAL A 144 -4.44 -6.78 -11.74
CA VAL A 144 -4.40 -8.16 -12.18
C VAL A 144 -3.06 -8.38 -12.86
N PRO A 145 -2.15 -9.18 -12.27
CA PRO A 145 -0.84 -9.43 -12.86
C PRO A 145 -0.96 -9.92 -14.30
N ARG A 146 -0.12 -9.37 -15.17
CA ARG A 146 0.02 -9.84 -16.54
C ARG A 146 0.57 -11.27 -16.56
N SER A 147 0.06 -12.07 -17.49
CA SER A 147 0.69 -13.33 -17.86
C SER A 147 1.85 -13.03 -18.79
N PHE A 148 3.08 -13.04 -18.26
CA PHE A 148 4.27 -12.88 -19.08
C PHE A 148 4.65 -14.19 -19.77
N ASP A 149 5.33 -14.06 -20.91
CA ASP A 149 6.03 -15.18 -21.52
C ASP A 149 7.23 -15.60 -20.65
N PHE A 150 7.47 -16.90 -20.56
CA PHE A 150 8.51 -17.44 -19.66
C PHE A 150 9.91 -17.03 -20.12
N ASP A 151 10.19 -17.12 -21.43
CA ASP A 151 11.51 -16.78 -21.97
C ASP A 151 11.77 -15.27 -21.81
N TYR A 152 10.73 -14.45 -21.95
CA TYR A 152 10.82 -13.01 -21.70
C TYR A 152 11.08 -12.67 -20.23
N LEU A 153 10.43 -13.34 -19.27
CA LEU A 153 10.71 -13.15 -17.84
C LEU A 153 12.15 -13.54 -17.50
N ASP A 154 12.62 -14.67 -18.03
CA ASP A 154 13.98 -15.15 -17.80
C ASP A 154 15.02 -14.15 -18.35
N GLU A 155 14.80 -13.58 -19.53
CA GLU A 155 15.65 -12.53 -20.10
C GLU A 155 15.65 -11.27 -19.22
N LEU A 156 14.47 -10.85 -18.77
CA LEU A 156 14.32 -9.66 -17.94
C LEU A 156 15.01 -9.81 -16.57
N MET A 157 14.91 -10.99 -15.95
CA MET A 157 15.57 -11.32 -14.69
C MET A 157 17.09 -11.45 -14.80
N GLN A 158 17.62 -11.64 -16.02
CA GLN A 158 19.07 -11.60 -16.28
C GLN A 158 19.60 -10.17 -16.47
N SER A 159 18.71 -9.18 -16.65
CA SER A 159 19.10 -7.78 -16.80
C SER A 159 19.60 -7.21 -15.47
N GLU A 160 20.74 -6.52 -15.50
CA GLU A 160 21.34 -5.96 -14.31
C GLU A 160 20.39 -4.98 -13.61
N GLY A 161 20.20 -5.16 -12.31
CA GLY A 161 19.40 -4.27 -11.48
C GLY A 161 17.89 -4.46 -11.59
N ILE A 162 17.41 -5.49 -12.29
CA ILE A 162 15.99 -5.90 -12.32
C ILE A 162 15.78 -7.15 -11.47
N ASN A 163 14.74 -7.14 -10.64
CA ASN A 163 14.29 -8.29 -9.85
C ASN A 163 12.76 -8.49 -9.92
N GLU A 164 12.21 -9.45 -9.18
CA GLU A 164 10.79 -9.77 -9.23
C GLU A 164 9.89 -8.62 -8.75
N ASP A 165 10.34 -7.86 -7.74
CA ASP A 165 9.61 -6.68 -7.25
C ASP A 165 9.59 -5.59 -8.33
N ASP A 166 10.70 -5.38 -9.05
CA ASP A 166 10.78 -4.42 -10.15
C ASP A 166 9.79 -4.76 -11.28
N ILE A 167 9.68 -6.05 -11.65
CA ILE A 167 8.70 -6.52 -12.65
C ILE A 167 7.27 -6.27 -12.18
N MET A 168 6.96 -6.62 -10.92
CA MET A 168 5.62 -6.46 -10.39
C MET A 168 5.21 -4.98 -10.22
N ILE A 169 6.13 -4.13 -9.79
CA ILE A 169 5.91 -2.68 -9.69
C ILE A 169 5.69 -2.09 -11.08
N ALA A 170 6.51 -2.46 -12.07
CA ALA A 170 6.36 -2.01 -13.45
C ALA A 170 5.00 -2.39 -14.04
N ASP A 171 4.51 -3.61 -13.77
CA ASP A 171 3.20 -4.07 -14.25
C ASP A 171 2.05 -3.31 -13.58
N ARG A 172 2.14 -3.04 -12.27
CA ARG A 172 1.17 -2.19 -11.55
C ARG A 172 1.11 -0.78 -12.13
N VAL A 173 2.27 -0.16 -12.34
CA VAL A 173 2.38 1.18 -12.92
C VAL A 173 1.86 1.18 -14.36
N SER A 174 2.19 0.18 -15.16
CA SER A 174 1.66 0.00 -16.53
C SER A 174 0.14 -0.10 -16.53
N GLN A 175 -0.46 -0.91 -15.64
CA GLN A 175 -1.91 -1.03 -15.55
C GLN A 175 -2.58 0.28 -15.09
N LYS A 176 -2.01 1.01 -14.12
CA LYS A 176 -2.57 2.28 -13.63
C LYS A 176 -2.48 3.39 -14.67
N THR A 177 -1.35 3.50 -15.37
CA THR A 177 -1.08 4.58 -16.33
C THR A 177 -1.57 4.29 -17.75
N GLY A 178 -1.80 3.02 -18.08
CA GLY A 178 -2.04 2.56 -19.45
C GLY A 178 -0.81 2.57 -20.36
N LEU A 179 0.38 2.90 -19.82
CA LEU A 179 1.63 2.88 -20.59
C LEU A 179 2.11 1.45 -20.82
N PRO A 180 2.82 1.17 -21.93
CA PRO A 180 3.46 -0.13 -22.15
C PRO A 180 4.41 -0.50 -21.01
N PHE A 181 4.36 -1.77 -20.60
CA PHE A 181 5.20 -2.32 -19.52
C PHE A 181 6.69 -2.09 -19.79
N GLU A 182 7.09 -2.30 -21.05
CA GLU A 182 8.45 -2.19 -21.55
C GLU A 182 9.00 -0.77 -21.33
N ASN A 183 8.16 0.24 -21.48
CA ASN A 183 8.54 1.63 -21.25
C ASN A 183 8.76 1.92 -19.75
N VAL A 184 7.95 1.31 -18.89
CA VAL A 184 8.05 1.49 -17.43
C VAL A 184 9.30 0.78 -16.90
N ILE A 185 9.48 -0.50 -17.23
CA ILE A 185 10.62 -1.29 -16.74
C ILE A 185 11.95 -0.80 -17.31
N ALA A 186 11.98 -0.24 -18.53
CA ALA A 186 13.17 0.39 -19.09
C ALA A 186 13.65 1.59 -18.26
N GLY A 187 12.72 2.33 -17.65
CA GLY A 187 13.06 3.39 -16.68
C GLY A 187 13.88 2.84 -15.52
N ARG A 188 13.46 1.70 -14.97
CA ARG A 188 14.17 1.02 -13.89
C ARG A 188 15.51 0.44 -14.35
N ALA A 189 15.56 -0.19 -15.52
CA ALA A 189 16.78 -0.74 -16.14
C ALA A 189 17.82 0.34 -16.44
N SER A 190 17.40 1.59 -16.68
CA SER A 190 18.29 2.75 -16.84
C SER A 190 18.87 3.30 -15.53
N GLY A 191 18.55 2.67 -14.38
CA GLY A 191 19.07 3.03 -13.06
C GLY A 191 18.23 4.01 -12.27
N LYS A 192 17.05 4.43 -12.76
CA LYS A 192 16.12 5.28 -11.97
C LYS A 192 15.54 4.52 -10.79
N GLN A 193 15.22 5.23 -9.71
CA GLN A 193 14.52 4.63 -8.58
C GLN A 193 13.00 4.65 -8.82
N TRP A 194 12.27 3.71 -8.22
CA TRP A 194 10.80 3.67 -8.33
C TRP A 194 10.14 4.96 -7.86
N LYS A 195 10.69 5.59 -6.82
CA LYS A 195 10.25 6.90 -6.34
C LYS A 195 10.20 7.94 -7.46
N ASP A 196 11.27 8.06 -8.24
CA ASP A 196 11.40 9.02 -9.35
C ASP A 196 10.52 8.65 -10.55
N ILE A 197 10.42 7.34 -10.86
CA ILE A 197 9.59 6.83 -11.96
C ILE A 197 8.12 7.12 -11.66
N ASN A 198 7.66 6.77 -10.47
CA ASN A 198 6.27 6.92 -10.05
C ASN A 198 5.90 8.40 -9.90
N GLU A 199 6.82 9.23 -9.41
CA GLU A 199 6.64 10.69 -9.37
C GLU A 199 6.39 11.27 -10.77
N GLY A 200 7.16 10.84 -11.77
CA GLY A 200 6.95 11.26 -13.17
C GLY A 200 5.59 10.86 -13.76
N PHE A 201 4.89 9.92 -13.14
CA PHE A 201 3.53 9.49 -13.54
C PHE A 201 2.44 9.95 -12.57
N GLY A 202 2.78 10.79 -11.59
CA GLY A 202 1.85 11.24 -10.55
C GLY A 202 1.48 10.16 -9.52
N ILE A 203 2.09 8.96 -9.55
CA ILE A 203 1.77 7.85 -8.64
C ILE A 203 2.43 8.07 -7.28
N MET A 204 1.65 7.91 -6.21
CA MET A 204 2.09 8.15 -4.82
C MET A 204 3.03 7.10 -4.22
N ASN A 205 2.99 5.86 -4.71
CA ASN A 205 3.81 4.79 -4.14
C ASN A 205 5.30 5.06 -4.43
N ALA A 206 6.12 5.16 -3.39
CA ALA A 206 7.57 5.35 -3.50
C ALA A 206 8.38 4.13 -3.05
N GLN A 207 7.70 3.05 -2.66
CA GLN A 207 8.34 1.91 -2.02
C GLN A 207 9.24 1.17 -3.01
N LYS A 208 10.46 0.86 -2.58
CA LYS A 208 11.46 0.16 -3.38
C LYS A 208 11.20 -1.35 -3.47
N LYS A 209 10.41 -1.88 -2.55
CA LYS A 209 10.10 -3.30 -2.41
C LYS A 209 8.63 -3.46 -2.09
N LEU A 210 8.07 -4.56 -2.58
CA LEU A 210 6.70 -4.92 -2.22
C LEU A 210 6.69 -5.60 -0.85
N PRO A 211 5.72 -5.28 0.03
CA PRO A 211 5.60 -5.99 1.30
C PRO A 211 5.31 -7.46 1.03
N ARG A 212 6.15 -8.34 1.56
CA ARG A 212 6.01 -9.79 1.47
C ARG A 212 5.41 -10.31 2.76
N VAL A 213 4.27 -10.97 2.66
CA VAL A 213 3.60 -11.58 3.80
C VAL A 213 3.79 -13.08 3.71
N PRO A 214 4.62 -13.69 4.58
CA PRO A 214 4.77 -15.13 4.59
C PRO A 214 3.47 -15.75 5.10
N VAL A 215 2.83 -16.55 4.25
CA VAL A 215 1.65 -17.33 4.65
C VAL A 215 2.02 -18.80 4.63
N THR A 216 2.01 -19.45 5.80
CA THR A 216 2.37 -20.87 5.89
C THR A 216 1.17 -21.77 5.60
N GLN A 217 1.46 -23.02 5.24
CA GLN A 217 0.42 -24.04 5.05
C GLN A 217 -0.35 -24.32 6.34
N GLU A 218 0.30 -24.21 7.50
CA GLU A 218 -0.33 -24.33 8.81
C GLU A 218 -1.32 -23.19 9.06
N GLN A 219 -0.95 -21.94 8.72
CA GLN A 219 -1.86 -20.79 8.81
C GLN A 219 -3.06 -20.96 7.86
N LEU A 220 -2.82 -21.35 6.61
CA LEU A 220 -3.91 -21.62 5.66
C LEU A 220 -4.86 -22.69 6.18
N LYS A 221 -4.32 -23.82 6.64
CA LYS A 221 -5.12 -24.91 7.19
C LYS A 221 -5.89 -24.47 8.44
N LYS A 222 -5.24 -23.71 9.35
CA LYS A 222 -5.87 -23.17 10.57
C LYS A 222 -7.10 -22.33 10.24
N TYR A 223 -7.02 -21.47 9.23
CA TYR A 223 -8.06 -20.49 8.95
C TYR A 223 -9.11 -20.96 7.93
N THR A 224 -8.80 -21.97 7.11
CA THR A 224 -9.78 -22.58 6.19
C THR A 224 -10.56 -23.74 6.81
N THR A 225 -9.97 -24.50 7.74
CA THR A 225 -10.65 -25.66 8.35
C THR A 225 -11.89 -25.23 9.13
N GLY A 226 -13.07 -25.66 8.67
CA GLY A 226 -14.35 -25.31 9.29
C GLY A 226 -14.80 -23.87 9.03
N SER A 227 -14.15 -23.16 8.09
CA SER A 227 -14.55 -21.82 7.65
C SER A 227 -15.23 -21.87 6.28
N THR A 228 -16.02 -20.84 5.98
CA THR A 228 -16.56 -20.56 4.64
C THR A 228 -15.57 -19.81 3.75
N LEU A 229 -14.43 -19.36 4.28
CA LEU A 229 -13.42 -18.63 3.54
C LEU A 229 -12.61 -19.57 2.63
N SER A 230 -12.33 -19.12 1.40
CA SER A 230 -11.38 -19.80 0.51
C SER A 230 -9.94 -19.50 0.92
N GLU A 231 -8.99 -20.31 0.45
CA GLU A 231 -7.57 -20.07 0.67
C GLU A 231 -7.15 -18.68 0.17
N GLU A 232 -7.64 -18.27 -1.00
CA GLU A 232 -7.34 -16.95 -1.57
C GLU A 232 -7.84 -15.84 -0.66
N LYS A 233 -9.04 -15.98 -0.08
CA LYS A 233 -9.58 -14.97 0.83
C LYS A 233 -8.82 -14.92 2.15
N VAL A 234 -8.33 -16.06 2.64
CA VAL A 234 -7.45 -16.11 3.83
C VAL A 234 -6.14 -15.38 3.54
N VAL A 235 -5.47 -15.67 2.42
CA VAL A 235 -4.23 -14.99 2.03
C VAL A 235 -4.44 -13.48 1.90
N GLU A 236 -5.48 -13.06 1.18
CA GLU A 236 -5.82 -11.63 1.04
C GLU A 236 -6.01 -10.96 2.40
N THR A 237 -6.75 -11.63 3.31
CA THR A 237 -7.03 -11.10 4.64
C THR A 237 -5.76 -10.99 5.49
N LEU A 238 -4.87 -11.98 5.44
CA LEU A 238 -3.58 -11.94 6.15
C LEU A 238 -2.67 -10.84 5.59
N VAL A 239 -2.69 -10.62 4.27
CA VAL A 239 -1.96 -9.51 3.65
C VAL A 239 -2.51 -8.16 4.11
N ILE A 240 -3.83 -7.98 4.15
CA ILE A 240 -4.48 -6.77 4.67
C ILE A 240 -4.12 -6.57 6.15
N ALA A 241 -4.20 -7.62 6.96
CA ALA A 241 -3.86 -7.57 8.37
C ALA A 241 -2.41 -7.13 8.58
N HIS A 242 -1.48 -7.69 7.81
CA HIS A 242 -0.09 -7.28 7.86
C HIS A 242 0.12 -5.81 7.48
N LYS A 243 -0.49 -5.36 6.38
CA LYS A 243 -0.39 -3.96 5.90
C LYS A 243 -0.96 -2.94 6.90
N LEU A 244 -2.06 -3.31 7.54
CA LEU A 244 -2.76 -2.44 8.49
C LEU A 244 -2.34 -2.68 9.94
N GLU A 245 -1.42 -3.62 10.17
CA GLU A 245 -0.95 -4.05 11.50
C GLU A 245 -2.08 -4.48 12.44
N LEU A 246 -3.01 -5.25 11.89
CA LEU A 246 -4.10 -5.85 12.65
C LEU A 246 -3.70 -7.25 13.12
N ASP A 247 -4.28 -7.67 14.24
CA ASP A 247 -4.17 -9.07 14.68
C ASP A 247 -4.75 -10.01 13.61
N GLU A 248 -4.00 -11.07 13.28
CA GLU A 248 -4.39 -12.03 12.24
C GLU A 248 -5.74 -12.69 12.56
N GLN A 249 -5.97 -13.06 13.82
CA GLN A 249 -7.20 -13.75 14.21
C GLN A 249 -8.41 -12.81 14.17
N GLU A 250 -8.25 -11.57 14.61
CA GLU A 250 -9.28 -10.53 14.49
C GLU A 250 -9.63 -10.27 13.03
N ALA A 251 -8.62 -10.07 12.17
CA ALA A 251 -8.84 -9.83 10.74
C ALA A 251 -9.58 -11.00 10.07
N ILE A 252 -9.21 -12.24 10.38
CA ILE A 252 -9.92 -13.43 9.86
C ILE A 252 -11.37 -13.49 10.35
N ASN A 253 -11.64 -13.11 11.61
CA ASN A 253 -13.00 -13.08 12.12
C ASN A 253 -13.85 -12.02 11.39
N LYS A 254 -13.32 -10.80 11.21
CA LYS A 254 -13.96 -9.75 10.40
C LYS A 254 -14.20 -10.20 8.96
N ALA A 255 -13.26 -10.91 8.35
CA ALA A 255 -13.44 -11.46 7.00
C ALA A 255 -14.57 -12.49 6.92
N LYS A 256 -14.75 -13.35 7.94
CA LYS A 256 -15.88 -14.28 8.04
C LYS A 256 -17.24 -13.58 8.15
N GLU A 257 -17.25 -12.38 8.71
CA GLU A 257 -18.43 -11.50 8.79
C GLU A 257 -18.70 -10.73 7.48
N GLY A 258 -17.85 -10.90 6.46
CA GLY A 258 -18.02 -10.27 5.15
C GLY A 258 -17.37 -8.90 4.99
N TYR A 259 -16.36 -8.56 5.80
CA TYR A 259 -15.62 -7.31 5.63
C TYR A 259 -14.95 -7.23 4.25
N SER A 260 -15.16 -6.10 3.58
CA SER A 260 -14.42 -5.73 2.37
C SER A 260 -13.04 -5.17 2.74
N GLN A 261 -12.13 -5.15 1.75
CA GLN A 261 -10.83 -4.49 1.92
C GLN A 261 -11.01 -3.02 2.30
N GLU A 262 -11.94 -2.31 1.65
CA GLU A 262 -12.22 -0.90 1.90
C GLU A 262 -12.67 -0.67 3.35
N LYS A 263 -13.43 -1.60 3.93
CA LYS A 263 -13.85 -1.52 5.33
C LYS A 263 -12.69 -1.73 6.30
N PHE A 264 -11.80 -2.67 6.02
CA PHE A 264 -10.57 -2.82 6.79
C PHE A 264 -9.73 -1.55 6.77
N PHE A 265 -9.51 -0.98 5.58
CA PHE A 265 -8.72 0.24 5.42
C PHE A 265 -9.37 1.44 6.12
N ALA A 266 -10.68 1.66 5.95
CA ALA A 266 -11.37 2.77 6.60
C ALA A 266 -11.23 2.69 8.12
N GLU A 267 -11.63 1.58 8.74
CA GLU A 267 -11.58 1.45 10.21
C GLU A 267 -10.16 1.54 10.76
N ALA A 268 -9.18 0.88 10.12
CA ALA A 268 -7.81 0.86 10.63
C ALA A 268 -7.12 2.22 10.50
N LEU A 269 -7.37 2.94 9.40
CA LEU A 269 -6.77 4.27 9.18
C LEU A 269 -7.47 5.34 10.04
N GLU A 270 -8.79 5.27 10.19
CA GLU A 270 -9.54 6.14 11.12
C GLU A 270 -9.05 5.92 12.56
N ALA A 271 -8.96 4.67 13.04
CA ALA A 271 -8.45 4.38 14.38
C ALA A 271 -6.99 4.82 14.61
N ARG A 272 -6.19 4.92 13.55
CA ARG A 272 -4.79 5.36 13.61
C ARG A 272 -4.64 6.87 13.67
N TYR A 273 -5.45 7.60 12.91
CA TYR A 273 -5.25 9.03 12.66
C TYR A 273 -6.29 9.95 13.29
N GLU A 274 -7.50 9.47 13.57
CA GLU A 274 -8.49 10.17 14.41
C GLU A 274 -8.23 9.86 15.89
#